data_AF-A0A539EIS6-F1
#
_entry.id   AF-A0A539EIS6-F1
#
_cell.length_a   1.000
_cell.length_b   1.000
_cell.length_c   1.000
_cell.angle_alpha   90.00
_cell.angle_beta   90.00
_cell.angle_gamma   90.00
#
_symmetry.space_group_name_H-M   'P 1'
#
loop_
_entity.id
_entity.type
_entity.pdbx_description
1 polymer ?
#
loop_
_entity_poly.entity_id
_entity_poly.type
_entity_poly.pdbx_seq_one_letter_code
_entity_poly.pdbx_strand_id
1 'polypeptide(L)'
;DTLDVAAYLESSAPARFSGAVQGAAELVLEIRRRNPGAVLVMNNGLALLPFVSDAVDGLLVEDLYTACMPGTAPCAPSDPGKTAAKEPPLLRFRARGKPVFVLLYSRFAERRAKWVKQAARLSYEKGFFPYLTAPTLDRLGVVTPYAP
;
A
#
# COMPACT_ATOMS: atom_id res chain seq x y z
N ASP A 1 -8.00 0.31 -6.33
CA ASP A 1 -6.77 -0.43 -6.60
C ASP A 1 -6.06 0.14 -7.83
N THR A 2 -4.83 -0.29 -8.14
CA THR A 2 -4.07 0.01 -9.37
C THR A 2 -3.85 1.49 -9.70
N LEU A 3 -3.99 2.40 -8.73
CA LEU A 3 -3.87 3.85 -8.96
C LEU A 3 -2.41 4.29 -9.16
N ASP A 4 -1.45 3.47 -8.71
CA ASP A 4 -0.03 3.64 -8.96
C ASP A 4 0.38 3.38 -10.43
N VAL A 5 -0.45 2.68 -11.21
CA VAL A 5 -0.26 2.53 -12.66
C VAL A 5 -0.19 3.88 -13.36
N ALA A 6 -0.94 4.89 -12.89
CA ALA A 6 -0.90 6.23 -13.46
C ALA A 6 0.53 6.83 -13.43
N ALA A 7 1.19 6.74 -12.28
CA ALA A 7 2.58 7.22 -12.12
C ALA A 7 3.58 6.39 -12.93
N TYR A 8 3.35 5.07 -13.02
CA TYR A 8 4.16 4.20 -13.86
C TYR A 8 4.05 4.56 -15.35
N LEU A 9 2.83 4.75 -15.86
CA LEU A 9 2.59 5.10 -17.27
C LEU A 9 3.16 6.47 -17.63
N GLU A 10 2.93 7.46 -16.76
CA GLU A 10 3.43 8.82 -16.98
C GLU A 10 4.96 8.88 -16.99
N SER A 11 5.64 8.12 -16.13
CA SER A 11 7.10 8.07 -16.10
C SER A 11 7.70 7.21 -17.23
N SER A 12 7.03 6.13 -17.64
CA SER A 12 7.54 5.20 -18.67
C SER A 12 7.29 5.67 -20.10
N ALA A 13 6.21 6.41 -20.35
CA ALA A 13 5.89 6.96 -21.67
C ALA A 13 5.22 8.35 -21.55
N PRO A 14 5.98 9.37 -21.10
CA PRO A 14 5.45 10.70 -20.77
C PRO A 14 4.77 11.39 -21.95
N ALA A 15 5.26 11.23 -23.18
CA ALA A 15 4.64 11.82 -24.36
C ALA A 15 3.21 11.30 -24.62
N ARG A 16 2.89 10.08 -24.16
CA ARG A 16 1.58 9.45 -24.33
C ARG A 16 0.68 9.60 -23.11
N PHE A 17 1.26 9.56 -21.91
CA PHE A 17 0.53 9.50 -20.64
C PHE A 17 0.78 10.73 -19.75
N SER A 18 1.17 11.86 -20.34
CA SER A 18 1.26 13.13 -19.61
C SER A 18 -0.06 13.43 -18.93
N GLY A 19 -0.01 13.76 -17.63
CA GLY A 19 -1.18 14.05 -16.83
C GLY A 19 -1.94 12.82 -16.35
N ALA A 20 -1.45 11.59 -16.54
CA ALA A 20 -2.12 10.40 -16.03
C ALA A 20 -2.29 10.43 -14.50
N VAL A 21 -1.31 10.93 -13.75
CA VAL A 21 -1.42 11.12 -12.30
C VAL A 21 -2.55 12.10 -11.96
N GLN A 22 -2.64 13.21 -12.68
CA GLN A 22 -3.69 14.22 -12.47
C GLN A 22 -5.08 13.64 -12.81
N GLY A 23 -5.22 12.95 -13.94
CA GLY A 23 -6.49 12.33 -14.32
C GLY A 23 -6.94 11.24 -13.34
N ALA A 24 -6.00 10.46 -12.81
CA ALA A 24 -6.31 9.48 -11.75
C ALA A 24 -6.72 10.15 -10.43
N ALA A 25 -6.11 11.30 -10.09
CA ALA A 25 -6.53 12.09 -8.94
C ALA A 25 -7.96 12.65 -9.11
N GLU A 26 -8.28 13.19 -10.28
CA GLU A 26 -9.63 13.70 -10.60
C GLU A 26 -10.69 12.61 -10.52
N LEU A 27 -10.37 11.39 -10.96
CA LEU A 27 -11.25 10.24 -10.79
C LEU A 27 -11.54 9.95 -9.31
N VAL A 28 -10.53 9.95 -8.43
CA VAL A 28 -10.71 9.74 -6.99
C VAL A 28 -11.56 10.84 -6.36
N LEU A 29 -11.31 12.10 -6.73
CA LEU A 29 -12.09 13.25 -6.26
C LEU A 29 -13.55 13.13 -6.68
N GLU A 30 -13.81 12.72 -7.91
CA GLU A 30 -15.16 12.53 -8.44
C GLU A 30 -15.89 11.36 -7.75
N ILE A 31 -15.19 10.26 -7.45
CA ILE A 31 -15.73 9.14 -6.66
C ILE A 31 -16.19 9.64 -5.29
N ARG A 32 -15.34 10.41 -4.57
CA ARG A 32 -15.69 11.00 -3.28
C ARG A 32 -16.90 11.94 -3.41
N ARG A 33 -16.91 12.82 -4.41
CA ARG A 33 -18.00 13.78 -4.63
C ARG A 33 -19.35 13.09 -4.84
N ARG A 34 -19.37 11.99 -5.59
CA ARG A 34 -20.59 11.21 -5.85
C ARG A 34 -20.99 10.32 -4.68
N ASN A 35 -20.05 9.93 -3.83
CA ASN A 35 -20.26 8.99 -2.72
C ASN A 35 -19.70 9.55 -1.40
N PRO A 36 -20.24 10.67 -0.88
CA PRO A 36 -19.62 11.36 0.26
C PRO A 36 -19.57 10.50 1.53
N GLY A 37 -20.54 9.60 1.73
CA GLY A 37 -20.58 8.71 2.89
C GLY A 37 -19.85 7.37 2.72
N ALA A 38 -19.28 7.08 1.55
CA ALA A 38 -18.54 5.83 1.35
C ALA A 38 -17.15 5.90 2.00
N VAL A 39 -16.69 4.78 2.57
CA VAL A 39 -15.29 4.67 3.02
C VAL A 39 -14.41 4.42 1.80
N LEU A 40 -13.45 5.30 1.54
CA LEU A 40 -12.56 5.23 0.39
C LEU A 40 -11.12 4.98 0.83
N VAL A 41 -10.63 3.76 0.59
CA VAL A 41 -9.23 3.39 0.83
C VAL A 41 -8.50 3.26 -0.50
N MET A 42 -7.45 4.04 -0.69
CA MET A 42 -6.60 3.96 -1.87
C MET A 42 -5.54 2.86 -1.68
N ASN A 43 -5.21 2.11 -2.73
CA ASN A 43 -4.11 1.14 -2.71
C ASN A 43 -2.88 1.68 -3.46
N ASN A 44 -1.70 1.61 -2.82
CA ASN A 44 -0.42 2.16 -3.25
C ASN A 44 -0.48 3.65 -3.61
N GLY A 45 -0.92 4.03 -4.82
CA GLY A 45 -1.35 5.37 -5.22
C GLY A 45 -0.56 6.60 -4.73
N LEU A 46 0.71 6.46 -4.32
CA LEU A 46 1.39 7.47 -3.49
C LEU A 46 1.57 8.81 -4.20
N ALA A 47 1.72 8.78 -5.53
CA ALA A 47 1.86 9.97 -6.37
C ALA A 47 0.58 10.84 -6.38
N LEU A 48 -0.59 10.28 -6.05
CA LEU A 48 -1.86 11.00 -6.03
C LEU A 48 -2.07 11.75 -4.70
N LEU A 49 -1.36 11.37 -3.63
CA LEU A 49 -1.57 11.92 -2.29
C LEU A 49 -1.54 13.46 -2.21
N PRO A 50 -0.68 14.19 -2.94
CA PRO A 50 -0.74 15.65 -2.95
C PRO A 50 -2.10 16.23 -3.34
N PHE A 51 -2.88 15.51 -4.14
CA PHE A 51 -4.16 15.97 -4.68
C PHE A 51 -5.37 15.38 -3.96
N VAL A 52 -5.27 14.12 -3.51
CA VAL A 52 -6.45 13.34 -3.05
C VAL A 52 -6.44 13.06 -1.55
N SER A 53 -5.40 13.47 -0.81
CA SER A 53 -5.25 13.09 0.60
C SER A 53 -6.50 13.36 1.43
N ASP A 54 -7.22 14.46 1.20
CA ASP A 54 -8.44 14.78 1.94
C ASP A 54 -9.67 13.99 1.50
N ALA A 55 -9.68 13.48 0.27
CA ALA A 55 -10.79 12.72 -0.31
C ALA A 55 -10.76 11.22 0.03
N VAL A 56 -9.65 10.69 0.56
CA VAL A 56 -9.52 9.28 0.96
C VAL A 56 -9.54 9.14 2.49
N ASP A 57 -10.13 8.07 3.00
CA ASP A 57 -10.23 7.79 4.44
C ASP A 57 -9.06 6.95 4.95
N GLY A 58 -8.37 6.26 4.05
CA GLY A 58 -7.22 5.44 4.39
C GLY A 58 -6.34 5.13 3.19
N LEU A 59 -5.19 4.55 3.48
CA LEU A 59 -4.22 4.13 2.47
C LEU A 59 -3.79 2.71 2.76
N LEU A 60 -4.04 1.81 1.83
CA LEU A 60 -3.46 0.48 1.77
C LEU A 60 -2.14 0.55 1.01
N VAL A 61 -1.12 -0.10 1.52
CA VAL A 61 0.16 -0.26 0.83
C VAL A 61 0.58 -1.71 0.81
N GLU A 62 1.03 -2.15 -0.36
CA GLU A 62 1.58 -3.47 -0.59
C GLU A 62 3.10 -3.37 -0.81
N ASP A 63 3.78 -4.51 -0.69
CA ASP A 63 5.22 -4.63 -0.94
C ASP A 63 6.09 -3.64 -0.14
N LEU A 64 5.61 -3.16 1.02
CA LEU A 64 6.35 -2.21 1.85
C LEU A 64 7.51 -2.90 2.58
N TYR A 65 7.25 -4.02 3.25
CA TYR A 65 8.24 -4.77 4.03
C TYR A 65 8.42 -6.22 3.56
N THR A 66 7.45 -6.75 2.83
CA THR A 66 7.43 -8.11 2.31
C THR A 66 6.98 -8.07 0.87
N ALA A 67 7.68 -8.76 -0.04
CA ALA A 67 7.31 -8.86 -1.43
C ALA A 67 7.17 -10.33 -1.83
N CYS A 68 6.17 -10.63 -2.66
CA CYS A 68 5.98 -11.96 -3.24
C CYS A 68 5.82 -11.82 -4.74
N MET A 69 6.60 -12.58 -5.49
CA MET A 69 6.40 -12.72 -6.93
C MET A 69 5.20 -13.66 -7.20
N PRO A 70 4.40 -13.39 -8.24
CA PRO A 70 3.36 -14.32 -8.67
C PRO A 70 3.92 -15.72 -8.96
N GLY A 71 3.11 -16.75 -8.73
CA GLY A 71 3.48 -18.14 -9.01
C GLY A 71 4.23 -18.82 -7.87
N THR A 72 5.31 -19.56 -8.19
CA THR A 72 6.04 -20.45 -7.27
C THR A 72 7.31 -19.86 -6.68
N ALA A 73 7.68 -18.62 -7.01
CA ALA A 73 8.83 -17.92 -6.42
C ALA A 73 8.58 -17.56 -4.94
N PRO A 74 9.52 -17.81 -4.02
CA PRO A 74 9.32 -17.57 -2.59
C PRO A 74 9.05 -16.09 -2.28
N CYS A 75 8.36 -15.83 -1.17
CA CYS A 75 8.27 -14.48 -0.66
C CYS A 75 9.57 -14.09 0.03
N ALA A 76 9.85 -12.80 0.05
CA ALA A 76 11.08 -12.25 0.61
C ALA A 76 10.82 -10.90 1.28
N PRO A 77 11.78 -10.40 2.08
CA PRO A 77 11.81 -8.99 2.44
C PRO A 77 11.74 -8.10 1.20
N SER A 78 11.04 -6.97 1.30
CA SER A 78 11.05 -5.95 0.25
C SER A 78 12.44 -5.36 0.05
N ASP A 79 12.69 -4.85 -1.16
CA ASP A 79 13.88 -4.07 -1.47
C ASP A 79 13.98 -2.84 -0.55
N PRO A 80 15.10 -2.64 0.19
CA PRO A 80 15.24 -1.54 1.13
C PRO A 80 15.09 -0.15 0.49
N GLY A 81 15.51 0.01 -0.77
CA GLY A 81 15.36 1.27 -1.51
C GLY A 81 13.90 1.59 -1.79
N LYS A 82 13.11 0.59 -2.21
CA LYS A 82 11.66 0.73 -2.36
C LYS A 82 10.96 1.04 -1.03
N THR A 83 11.34 0.37 0.05
CA THR A 83 10.82 0.67 1.39
C THR A 83 11.11 2.12 1.78
N ALA A 84 12.37 2.55 1.66
CA ALA A 84 12.80 3.91 2.00
C ALA A 84 12.11 5.00 1.17
N ALA A 85 11.77 4.71 -0.09
CA ALA A 85 11.01 5.64 -0.93
C ALA A 85 9.51 5.71 -0.54
N LYS A 86 8.92 4.59 -0.13
CA LYS A 86 7.50 4.51 0.24
C LYS A 86 7.22 5.07 1.64
N GLU A 87 8.09 4.90 2.62
CA GLU A 87 7.80 5.27 4.01
C GLU A 87 7.49 6.76 4.24
N PRO A 88 8.26 7.74 3.71
CA PRO A 88 8.02 9.15 3.99
C PRO A 88 6.61 9.65 3.65
N PRO A 89 6.03 9.40 2.44
CA PRO A 89 4.65 9.79 2.16
C PRO A 89 3.62 9.08 3.05
N LEU A 90 3.85 7.81 3.42
CA LEU A 90 2.95 7.07 4.33
C LEU A 90 2.93 7.71 5.73
N LEU A 91 4.11 8.06 6.26
CA LEU A 91 4.23 8.73 7.55
C LEU A 91 3.55 10.10 7.55
N ARG A 92 3.70 10.88 6.46
CA ARG A 92 2.99 12.15 6.29
C ARG A 92 1.48 11.97 6.24
N PHE A 93 0.98 10.97 5.51
CA PHE A 93 -0.45 10.66 5.47
C PHE A 93 -0.99 10.27 6.85
N ARG A 94 -0.25 9.41 7.57
CA ARG A 94 -0.58 8.99 8.93
C ARG A 94 -0.55 10.14 9.93
N ALA A 95 0.40 11.07 9.80
CA ALA A 95 0.48 12.26 10.66
C ALA A 95 -0.76 13.18 10.55
N ARG A 96 -1.56 13.05 9.48
CA ARG A 96 -2.85 13.73 9.33
C ARG A 96 -4.01 13.00 10.03
N GLY A 97 -3.72 12.00 10.86
CA GLY A 97 -4.72 11.19 11.56
C GLY A 97 -5.39 10.12 10.71
N LYS A 98 -4.91 9.87 9.48
CA LYS A 98 -5.49 8.88 8.57
C LYS A 98 -4.80 7.51 8.69
N PRO A 99 -5.54 6.40 8.74
CA PRO A 99 -4.96 5.06 8.88
C PRO A 99 -4.16 4.65 7.63
N VAL A 100 -3.02 4.01 7.87
CA VAL A 100 -2.23 3.30 6.86
C VAL A 100 -2.29 1.81 7.15
N PHE A 101 -2.84 1.05 6.21
CA PHE A 101 -2.90 -0.40 6.24
C PHE A 101 -1.73 -0.98 5.45
N VAL A 102 -1.01 -1.94 6.02
CA VAL A 102 0.14 -2.57 5.37
C VAL A 102 -0.20 -4.02 5.08
N LEU A 103 -0.25 -4.37 3.80
CA LEU A 103 -0.45 -5.75 3.38
C LEU A 103 0.90 -6.47 3.43
N LEU A 104 1.01 -7.40 4.37
CA LEU A 104 2.18 -8.25 4.51
C LEU A 104 1.89 -9.60 3.86
N TYR A 105 2.79 -10.03 2.99
CA TYR A 105 2.66 -11.29 2.29
C TYR A 105 3.69 -12.30 2.78
N SER A 106 3.22 -13.54 2.97
CA SER A 106 4.08 -14.70 3.21
C SER A 106 3.38 -15.96 2.73
N ARG A 107 4.15 -16.97 2.32
CA ARG A 107 3.59 -18.31 2.16
C ARG A 107 3.38 -18.95 3.53
N PHE A 108 2.55 -19.99 3.55
CA PHE A 108 2.26 -20.74 4.79
C PHE A 108 3.53 -21.22 5.51
N ALA A 109 4.49 -21.77 4.76
CA ALA A 109 5.77 -22.24 5.31
C ALA A 109 6.65 -21.10 5.88
N GLU A 110 6.53 -19.89 5.34
CA GLU A 110 7.35 -18.73 5.69
C GLU A 110 6.72 -17.87 6.78
N ARG A 111 5.44 -18.07 7.09
CA ARG A 111 4.65 -17.21 7.98
C ARG A 111 5.33 -16.91 9.32
N ARG A 112 6.10 -17.86 9.86
CA ARG A 112 6.83 -17.75 11.14
C ARG A 112 8.29 -17.28 11.01
N ALA A 113 8.76 -16.98 9.81
CA ALA A 113 10.13 -16.54 9.57
C ALA A 113 10.41 -15.21 10.29
N LYS A 114 11.68 -15.01 10.67
CA LYS A 114 12.12 -13.81 11.41
C LYS A 114 11.80 -12.51 10.67
N TRP A 115 11.95 -12.49 9.35
CA TRP A 115 11.67 -11.31 8.53
C TRP A 115 10.18 -10.93 8.49
N VAL A 116 9.26 -11.91 8.52
CA VAL A 116 7.82 -11.64 8.59
C VAL A 116 7.46 -10.98 9.93
N LYS A 117 8.02 -11.50 11.03
CA LYS A 117 7.83 -10.92 12.36
C LYS A 117 8.41 -9.51 12.44
N GLN A 118 9.59 -9.29 11.86
CA GLN A 118 10.21 -7.97 11.78
C GLN A 118 9.35 -7.00 10.95
N ALA A 119 8.79 -7.43 9.83
CA ALA A 119 7.90 -6.60 9.02
C ALA A 119 6.64 -6.15 9.78
N ALA A 120 6.02 -7.07 10.53
CA ALA A 120 4.90 -6.74 11.41
C ALA A 120 5.31 -5.73 12.50
N ARG A 121 6.44 -5.99 13.18
CA ARG A 121 6.98 -5.08 14.20
C ARG A 121 7.24 -3.67 13.66
N LEU A 122 7.93 -3.55 12.52
CA LEU A 122 8.21 -2.26 11.87
C LEU A 122 6.93 -1.50 11.52
N SER A 123 5.89 -2.23 11.09
CA SER A 123 4.57 -1.64 10.81
C SER A 123 3.98 -1.01 12.08
N TYR A 124 4.01 -1.73 13.22
CA TYR A 124 3.52 -1.18 14.49
C TYR A 124 4.35 -0.02 15.02
N GLU A 125 5.68 -0.10 14.94
CA GLU A 125 6.58 0.98 15.39
C GLU A 125 6.29 2.31 14.66
N LYS A 126 5.73 2.25 13.45
CA LYS A 126 5.33 3.43 12.66
C LYS A 126 3.86 3.79 12.79
N GLY A 127 3.10 3.06 13.62
CA GLY A 127 1.67 3.26 13.82
C GLY A 127 0.83 2.87 12.60
N PHE A 128 1.30 1.92 11.80
CA PHE A 128 0.55 1.32 10.71
C PHE A 128 -0.23 0.07 11.18
N PHE A 129 -1.21 -0.35 10.38
CA PHE A 129 -2.07 -1.50 10.65
C PHE A 129 -1.70 -2.68 9.72
N PRO A 130 -0.85 -3.63 10.16
CA PRO A 130 -0.46 -4.76 9.33
C PRO A 130 -1.56 -5.82 9.22
N TYR A 131 -1.72 -6.39 8.03
CA TYR A 131 -2.51 -7.59 7.76
C TYR A 131 -1.64 -8.62 7.03
N LEU A 132 -1.43 -9.79 7.64
CA LEU A 132 -0.56 -10.84 7.10
C LEU A 132 -1.37 -11.91 6.36
N THR A 133 -1.08 -12.13 5.08
CA THR A 133 -1.83 -13.06 4.25
C THR A 133 -0.98 -13.73 3.17
N ALA A 134 -1.58 -14.66 2.43
CA ALA A 134 -1.01 -15.25 1.23
C ALA A 134 -1.18 -14.29 0.03
N PRO A 135 -0.25 -14.29 -0.94
CA PRO A 135 -0.32 -13.38 -2.10
C PRO A 135 -1.57 -13.56 -2.97
N THR A 136 -2.20 -14.74 -2.92
CA THR A 136 -3.42 -15.07 -3.67
C THR A 136 -4.69 -14.54 -3.02
N LEU A 137 -4.65 -14.07 -1.76
CA LEU A 137 -5.82 -13.62 -0.99
C LEU A 137 -6.98 -14.64 -0.94
N ASP A 138 -6.69 -15.92 -1.17
CA ASP A 138 -7.67 -17.02 -1.24
C ASP A 138 -8.05 -17.59 0.13
N ARG A 139 -7.47 -17.06 1.21
CA ARG A 139 -7.67 -17.52 2.59
C ARG A 139 -7.65 -16.34 3.54
N LEU A 140 -8.32 -16.51 4.67
CA LEU A 140 -8.25 -15.54 5.77
C LEU A 140 -6.81 -15.40 6.26
N GLY A 141 -6.36 -14.15 6.27
CA GLY A 141 -5.09 -13.74 6.85
C GLY A 141 -5.20 -13.51 8.35
N VAL A 142 -4.22 -12.80 8.89
CA VAL A 142 -4.17 -12.42 10.30
C VAL A 142 -4.21 -10.92 10.40
N VAL A 143 -5.24 -10.43 11.09
CA VAL A 143 -5.25 -9.08 11.65
C VAL A 143 -4.34 -9.07 12.87
N THR A 144 -3.55 -8.01 13.02
CA THR A 144 -2.59 -7.85 14.11
C THR A 144 -1.58 -9.02 14.25
N PRO A 145 -0.87 -9.40 13.17
CA PRO A 145 0.14 -10.45 13.25
C PRO A 145 1.24 -10.04 14.22
N TYR A 146 1.57 -10.91 15.18
CA TYR A 146 2.66 -10.66 16.13
C TYR A 146 2.56 -9.32 16.87
N ALA A 147 1.33 -8.90 17.20
CA ALA A 147 1.14 -7.72 18.05
C ALA A 147 2.05 -7.82 19.30
N PRO A 148 2.67 -6.69 19.70
CA PRO A 148 3.59 -6.66 20.83
C PRO A 148 2.95 -7.10 22.14
#